data_AF-A0A835Z826-F1
#
_entry.id   AF-A0A835Z826-F1
#
_cell.length_a   1.000
_cell.length_b   1.000
_cell.length_c   1.000
_cell.angle_alpha   90.00
_cell.angle_beta   90.00
_cell.angle_gamma   90.00
#
_symmetry.space_group_name_H-M   'P 1'
#
loop_
_entity.id
_entity.type
_entity.pdbx_description
1 polymer ?
#
loop_
_entity_poly.entity_id
_entity_poly.type
_entity_poly.pdbx_seq_one_letter_code
_entity_poly.pdbx_strand_id
1 'polypeptide(L)'
;MINPAAAALGGNLQAQQRLQQTQQHQHQQLQPQATAPAPPVSGRAHDFRRACDRNARSLVENFGALIRLSKISDAQHMTHEGLQIDTASTALVTAGETMLRLIQELKLSILLQDFEAMDDEVDAVEAECRRAGRRLVGDIVELTESVQLAYDQHTRAQ
;
A
#
# COMPACT_ATOMS: atom_id res chain seq x y z
N MET A 1 36.24 15.29 -57.35
CA MET A 1 37.09 15.57 -56.17
C MET A 1 36.21 16.20 -55.10
N ILE A 2 35.77 15.42 -54.10
CA ILE A 2 34.91 15.90 -53.00
C ILE A 2 35.77 15.93 -51.73
N ASN A 3 35.81 17.09 -51.10
CA ASN A 3 36.70 17.49 -50.02
C ASN A 3 36.26 16.85 -48.68
N PRO A 4 37.11 16.06 -47.98
CA PRO A 4 36.69 15.26 -46.82
C PRO A 4 36.59 16.03 -45.47
N ALA A 5 36.79 17.35 -45.45
CA ALA A 5 36.86 18.12 -44.20
C ALA A 5 35.50 18.51 -43.58
N ALA A 6 34.38 18.36 -44.31
CA ALA A 6 33.07 18.82 -43.82
C ALA A 6 32.32 17.81 -42.93
N ALA A 7 32.73 16.54 -42.90
CA ALA A 7 32.02 15.48 -42.16
C ALA A 7 32.36 15.43 -40.65
N ALA A 8 33.49 16.00 -40.23
CA ALA A 8 33.98 15.89 -38.85
C ALA A 8 33.35 16.90 -37.87
N LEU A 9 32.80 18.02 -38.36
CA LEU A 9 32.20 19.06 -37.52
C LEU A 9 30.72 18.81 -37.17
N GLY A 10 30.00 18.06 -38.01
CA GLY A 10 28.59 17.72 -37.75
C GLY A 10 28.38 16.65 -36.67
N GLY A 11 29.30 15.68 -36.58
CA GLY A 11 29.19 14.57 -35.63
C GLY A 11 29.35 15.00 -34.16
N ASN A 12 30.17 16.02 -33.91
CA ASN A 12 30.46 16.47 -32.54
C ASN A 12 29.28 17.25 -31.92
N LEU A 13 28.53 17.99 -32.75
CA LEU A 13 27.33 18.72 -32.32
C LEU A 13 26.17 17.77 -31.96
N GLN A 14 26.01 16.69 -32.73
CA GLN A 14 24.99 15.67 -32.48
C GLN A 14 25.30 14.83 -31.24
N ALA A 15 26.58 14.51 -31.01
CA ALA A 15 27.02 13.82 -29.79
C ALA A 15 26.77 14.69 -28.53
N GLN A 16 27.02 15.99 -28.63
CA GLN A 16 26.79 16.94 -27.53
C GLN A 16 25.30 17.15 -27.24
N GLN A 17 24.44 17.16 -28.27
CA GLN A 17 22.98 17.20 -28.08
C GLN A 17 22.45 15.91 -27.42
N ARG A 18 22.97 14.74 -27.79
CA ARG A 18 22.56 13.47 -27.13
C ARG A 18 22.99 13.43 -25.66
N LEU A 19 24.18 13.93 -25.32
CA LEU A 19 24.62 14.01 -23.93
C LEU A 19 23.77 14.97 -23.10
N GLN A 20 23.30 16.07 -23.70
CA GLN A 20 22.42 17.03 -23.03
C GLN A 20 21.00 16.46 -22.83
N GLN A 21 20.49 15.69 -23.80
CA GLN A 21 19.21 14.97 -23.67
C GLN A 21 19.27 13.85 -22.62
N THR A 22 20.38 13.11 -22.53
CA THR A 22 20.57 12.07 -21.51
C THR A 22 20.64 12.66 -20.11
N GLN A 23 21.27 13.84 -19.93
CA GLN A 23 21.29 14.50 -18.62
C GLN A 23 19.90 15.03 -18.21
N GLN A 24 19.08 15.51 -19.14
CA GLN A 24 17.71 15.92 -18.82
C GLN A 24 16.81 14.73 -18.43
N HIS A 25 16.97 13.57 -19.08
CA HIS A 25 16.24 12.36 -18.68
C HIS A 25 16.64 11.87 -17.28
N GLN A 26 17.91 11.99 -16.89
CA GLN A 26 18.37 11.54 -15.57
C GLN A 26 17.83 12.42 -14.44
N HIS A 27 17.66 13.73 -14.67
CA HIS A 27 17.07 14.64 -13.67
C HIS A 27 15.56 14.45 -13.46
N GLN A 28 14.87 13.79 -14.40
CA GLN A 28 13.44 13.52 -14.27
C GLN A 28 13.13 12.21 -13.52
N GLN A 29 14.12 11.32 -13.34
CA GLN A 29 13.96 10.06 -12.61
C GLN A 29 14.26 10.16 -11.10
N LEU A 30 14.81 11.28 -10.62
CA LEU A 30 15.09 11.52 -9.20
C LEU A 30 14.02 12.37 -8.50
N GLN A 31 12.86 12.60 -9.12
CA GLN A 31 11.71 13.08 -8.37
C GLN A 31 11.29 11.98 -7.39
N PRO A 32 11.14 12.28 -6.09
CA PRO A 32 10.49 11.35 -5.18
C PRO A 32 9.13 11.03 -5.79
N GLN A 33 8.95 9.78 -6.18
CA GLN A 33 7.70 9.27 -6.69
C GLN A 33 6.70 9.44 -5.54
N ALA A 34 5.94 10.54 -5.57
CA ALA A 34 4.83 10.74 -4.67
C ALA A 34 3.93 9.53 -4.89
N THR A 35 3.94 8.62 -3.91
CA THR A 35 3.01 7.52 -3.82
C THR A 35 1.63 8.11 -4.04
N ALA A 36 0.99 7.72 -5.14
CA ALA A 36 -0.36 8.17 -5.44
C ALA A 36 -1.20 8.00 -4.16
N PRO A 37 -1.99 9.02 -3.77
CA PRO A 37 -2.79 8.92 -2.55
C PRO A 37 -3.61 7.64 -2.64
N ALA A 38 -3.45 6.78 -1.62
CA ALA A 38 -4.16 5.51 -1.55
C ALA A 38 -5.65 5.78 -1.84
N PRO A 39 -6.31 4.96 -2.68
CA PRO A 39 -7.71 5.17 -2.97
C PRO A 39 -8.49 5.25 -1.64
N PRO A 40 -9.44 6.18 -1.52
CA PRO A 40 -10.18 6.37 -0.29
C PRO A 40 -10.75 5.03 0.17
N VAL A 41 -10.68 4.74 1.48
CA VAL A 41 -11.09 3.47 2.12
C VAL A 41 -12.48 3.00 1.64
N SER A 42 -13.36 3.95 1.31
CA SER A 42 -14.68 3.72 0.72
C SER A 42 -14.67 3.03 -0.64
N GLY A 43 -13.73 3.38 -1.54
CA GLY A 43 -13.59 2.76 -2.86
C GLY A 43 -13.15 1.31 -2.77
N ARG A 44 -12.14 1.04 -1.94
CA ARG A 44 -11.63 -0.33 -1.73
C ARG A 44 -12.66 -1.24 -1.07
N ALA A 45 -13.40 -0.73 -0.07
CA ALA A 45 -14.50 -1.46 0.56
C ALA A 45 -15.62 -1.81 -0.44
N HIS A 46 -15.93 -0.90 -1.34
CA HIS A 46 -16.95 -1.11 -2.36
C HIS A 46 -16.51 -2.14 -3.42
N ASP A 47 -15.23 -2.14 -3.81
CA ASP A 47 -14.67 -3.15 -4.71
C ASP A 47 -14.65 -4.55 -4.08
N PHE A 48 -14.26 -4.66 -2.80
CA PHE A 48 -14.36 -5.91 -2.05
C PHE A 48 -15.79 -6.44 -2.01
N ARG A 49 -16.77 -5.56 -1.75
CA ARG A 49 -18.17 -5.93 -1.72
C ARG A 49 -18.67 -6.42 -3.08
N ARG A 50 -18.31 -5.74 -4.17
CA ARG A 50 -18.63 -6.16 -5.55
C ARG A 50 -18.01 -7.51 -5.90
N ALA A 51 -16.76 -7.74 -5.49
CA ALA A 51 -16.08 -9.01 -5.71
C ALA A 51 -16.73 -10.15 -4.91
N CYS A 52 -17.11 -9.89 -3.65
CA CYS A 52 -17.82 -10.83 -2.79
C CYS A 52 -19.19 -11.22 -3.40
N ASP A 53 -20.00 -10.22 -3.79
CA ASP A 53 -21.32 -10.44 -4.40
C ASP A 53 -21.24 -11.27 -5.68
N ARG A 54 -20.22 -11.01 -6.52
CA ARG A 54 -19.99 -11.75 -7.77
C ARG A 54 -19.66 -13.22 -7.49
N ASN A 55 -18.75 -13.48 -6.57
CA ASN A 55 -18.34 -14.85 -6.23
C ASN A 55 -19.48 -15.62 -5.54
N ALA A 56 -20.24 -14.96 -4.66
CA ALA A 56 -21.42 -15.54 -4.03
C ALA A 56 -22.49 -15.95 -5.06
N ARG A 57 -22.77 -15.09 -6.05
CA ARG A 57 -23.68 -15.44 -7.16
C ARG A 57 -23.15 -16.62 -7.96
N SER A 58 -21.87 -16.60 -8.33
CA SER A 58 -21.23 -17.69 -9.06
C SER A 58 -21.34 -19.02 -8.30
N LEU A 59 -21.15 -19.01 -6.97
CA LEU A 59 -21.32 -20.21 -6.15
C LEU A 59 -22.75 -20.76 -6.22
N VAL A 60 -23.75 -19.90 -6.03
CA VAL A 60 -25.16 -20.30 -6.05
C VAL A 60 -25.59 -20.80 -7.44
N GLU A 61 -25.15 -20.12 -8.50
CA GLU A 61 -25.49 -20.47 -9.88
C GLU A 61 -24.89 -21.82 -10.28
N ASN A 62 -23.60 -22.05 -9.99
CA ASN A 62 -22.91 -23.31 -10.30
C ASN A 62 -23.44 -24.47 -9.47
N PHE A 63 -23.72 -24.26 -8.17
CA PHE A 63 -24.34 -25.28 -7.34
C PHE A 63 -25.76 -25.63 -7.83
N GLY A 64 -26.54 -24.62 -8.21
CA GLY A 64 -27.85 -24.82 -8.82
C GLY A 64 -27.78 -25.57 -10.16
N ALA A 65 -26.74 -25.32 -10.97
CA ALA A 65 -26.49 -26.07 -12.20
C ALA A 65 -26.19 -27.54 -11.92
N LEU A 66 -25.36 -27.84 -10.92
CA LEU A 66 -25.06 -29.21 -10.50
C LEU A 66 -26.32 -29.96 -10.03
N ILE A 67 -27.19 -29.33 -9.25
CA ILE A 67 -28.47 -29.93 -8.81
C ILE A 67 -29.40 -30.23 -10.00
N ARG A 68 -29.39 -29.38 -11.03
CA ARG A 68 -30.19 -29.61 -12.24
C ARG A 68 -29.62 -30.75 -13.06
N LEU A 69 -28.30 -30.75 -13.30
CA LEU A 69 -27.59 -31.78 -14.05
C LEU A 69 -27.68 -33.15 -13.37
N SER A 70 -27.66 -33.21 -12.03
CA SER A 70 -27.82 -34.48 -11.30
C SER A 70 -29.20 -35.11 -11.44
N LYS A 71 -30.22 -34.36 -11.90
CA LYS A 71 -31.59 -34.85 -12.10
C LYS A 71 -31.85 -35.32 -13.53
N ILE A 72 -31.02 -34.90 -14.49
CA ILE A 72 -31.16 -35.30 -15.88
C ILE A 72 -30.33 -36.58 -16.06
N SER A 73 -31.00 -37.67 -16.38
CA SER A 73 -30.39 -38.99 -16.60
C SER A 73 -30.86 -39.49 -17.95
N ASP A 74 -30.45 -38.80 -19.01
CA ASP A 74 -30.69 -39.26 -20.37
C ASP A 74 -29.43 -39.94 -20.89
N ALA A 75 -29.51 -41.26 -21.08
CA ALA A 75 -28.37 -42.10 -21.44
C ALA A 75 -27.70 -41.69 -22.77
N GLN A 76 -28.42 -40.97 -23.63
CA GLN A 76 -27.91 -40.43 -24.90
C GLN A 76 -27.03 -39.17 -24.71
N HIS A 77 -27.18 -38.44 -23.60
CA HIS A 77 -26.52 -37.15 -23.34
C HIS A 77 -25.46 -37.20 -22.23
N MET A 78 -25.23 -38.39 -21.66
CA MET A 78 -24.42 -38.58 -20.45
C MET A 78 -22.98 -38.03 -20.54
N THR A 79 -22.32 -38.12 -21.70
CA THR A 79 -20.96 -37.60 -21.90
C THR A 79 -20.92 -36.07 -21.86
N HIS A 80 -21.93 -35.41 -22.45
CA HIS A 80 -22.03 -33.95 -22.47
C HIS A 80 -22.45 -33.39 -21.11
N GLU A 81 -23.32 -34.09 -20.40
CA GLU A 81 -23.70 -33.77 -19.02
C GLU A 81 -22.53 -33.96 -18.05
N GLY A 82 -21.73 -35.02 -18.22
CA GLY A 82 -20.52 -35.24 -17.44
C GLY A 82 -19.52 -34.08 -17.56
N LEU A 83 -19.30 -33.57 -18.78
CA LEU A 83 -18.44 -32.40 -19.00
C LEU A 83 -19.01 -31.13 -18.34
N GLN A 84 -20.34 -30.93 -18.40
CA GLN A 84 -20.98 -29.79 -17.75
C GLN A 84 -20.89 -29.87 -16.22
N ILE A 85 -21.04 -31.07 -15.64
CA ILE A 85 -20.86 -31.30 -14.21
C ILE A 85 -19.42 -30.98 -13.79
N ASP A 86 -18.44 -31.43 -14.56
CA ASP A 86 -17.03 -31.17 -14.27
C ASP A 86 -16.69 -29.67 -14.36
N THR A 87 -17.22 -29.00 -15.38
CA THR A 87 -17.08 -27.54 -15.56
C THR A 87 -17.73 -26.77 -14.41
N ALA A 88 -18.98 -27.10 -14.06
CA ALA A 88 -19.71 -26.43 -12.97
C ALA A 88 -19.06 -26.70 -11.61
N SER A 89 -18.53 -27.91 -11.39
CA SER A 89 -17.79 -28.26 -10.17
C SER A 89 -16.49 -27.48 -10.05
N THR A 90 -15.72 -27.40 -11.13
CA THR A 90 -14.47 -26.62 -11.19
C THR A 90 -14.74 -25.13 -10.97
N ALA A 91 -15.77 -24.59 -11.62
CA ALA A 91 -16.17 -23.19 -11.44
C ALA A 91 -16.63 -22.91 -9.99
N LEU A 92 -17.35 -23.84 -9.36
CA LEU A 92 -17.75 -23.75 -7.96
C LEU A 92 -16.55 -23.70 -7.02
N VAL A 93 -15.60 -24.62 -7.18
CA VAL A 93 -14.37 -24.67 -6.37
C VAL A 93 -13.56 -23.38 -6.55
N THR A 94 -13.40 -22.93 -7.80
CA THR A 94 -12.64 -21.70 -8.13
C THR A 94 -13.28 -20.47 -7.50
N ALA A 95 -14.61 -20.35 -7.53
CA ALA A 95 -15.33 -19.26 -6.87
C ALA A 95 -15.14 -19.30 -5.34
N GLY A 96 -15.16 -20.50 -4.75
CA GLY A 96 -14.90 -20.71 -3.32
C GLY A 96 -13.50 -20.30 -2.91
N GLU A 97 -12.47 -20.72 -3.64
CA GLU A 97 -11.08 -20.31 -3.40
C GLU A 97 -10.90 -18.80 -3.52
N THR A 98 -11.55 -18.18 -4.53
CA THR A 98 -11.49 -16.74 -4.73
C THR A 98 -12.13 -15.99 -3.55
N MET A 99 -13.24 -16.49 -2.99
CA MET A 99 -13.80 -15.92 -1.75
C MET A 99 -12.85 -16.04 -0.57
N LEU A 100 -12.18 -17.17 -0.39
CA LEU A 100 -11.22 -17.36 0.70
C LEU A 100 -10.04 -16.37 0.59
N ARG A 101 -9.53 -16.15 -0.62
CA ARG A 101 -8.48 -15.13 -0.87
C ARG A 101 -8.98 -13.72 -0.56
N LEU A 102 -10.20 -13.36 -0.97
CA LEU A 102 -10.79 -12.06 -0.65
C LEU A 102 -10.95 -11.85 0.86
N ILE A 103 -11.34 -12.89 1.61
CA ILE A 103 -11.43 -12.83 3.08
C ILE A 103 -10.04 -12.63 3.70
N GLN A 104 -9.01 -13.30 3.19
CA GLN A 104 -7.63 -13.13 3.65
C GLN A 104 -7.13 -11.69 3.40
N GLU A 105 -7.36 -11.16 2.20
CA GLU A 105 -7.01 -9.78 1.86
C GLU A 105 -7.75 -8.76 2.72
N LEU A 106 -9.04 -8.96 2.97
CA LEU A 106 -9.83 -8.09 3.83
C LEU A 106 -9.30 -8.08 5.27
N LYS A 107 -8.99 -9.26 5.83
CA LYS A 107 -8.39 -9.38 7.16
C LYS A 107 -7.06 -8.64 7.25
N LEU A 108 -6.20 -8.80 6.24
CA LEU A 108 -4.92 -8.09 6.19
C LEU A 108 -5.12 -6.57 6.10
N SER A 109 -6.09 -6.12 5.31
CA SER A 109 -6.37 -4.69 5.15
C SER A 109 -6.86 -4.04 6.45
N ILE A 110 -7.65 -4.75 7.25
CA ILE A 110 -8.10 -4.29 8.57
C ILE A 110 -6.90 -4.21 9.53
N LEU A 111 -6.08 -5.26 9.60
CA LEU A 111 -4.90 -5.27 10.47
C LEU A 111 -3.93 -4.12 10.15
N LEU A 112 -3.70 -3.85 8.87
CA LEU A 112 -2.84 -2.74 8.44
C LEU A 112 -3.41 -1.37 8.83
N GLN A 113 -4.73 -1.19 8.74
CA GLN A 113 -5.38 0.04 9.19
C GLN A 113 -5.22 0.24 10.70
N ASP A 114 -5.32 -0.83 11.48
CA ASP A 114 -5.09 -0.78 12.93
C ASP A 114 -3.63 -0.42 13.26
N PHE A 115 -2.65 -0.88 12.47
CA PHE A 115 -1.25 -0.50 12.65
C PHE A 115 -0.98 0.99 12.40
N GLU A 116 -1.57 1.60 11.37
CA GLU A 116 -1.45 3.05 11.14
C GLU A 116 -1.98 3.85 12.34
N ALA A 117 -3.15 3.48 12.88
CA ALA A 117 -3.69 4.14 14.06
C ALA A 117 -2.82 3.96 15.31
N MET A 118 -2.19 2.80 15.46
CA MET A 118 -1.28 2.51 16.57
C MET A 118 0.03 3.29 16.45
N ASP A 119 0.54 3.50 15.23
CA ASP A 119 1.73 4.30 14.94
C ASP A 119 1.48 5.78 15.30
N ASP A 120 0.32 6.31 14.90
CA ASP A 120 -0.12 7.67 15.25
C ASP A 120 -0.20 7.87 16.78
N GLU A 121 -0.68 6.85 17.52
CA GLU A 121 -0.73 6.88 18.99
C GLU A 121 0.66 6.87 19.61
N VAL A 122 1.57 6.04 19.09
CA VAL A 122 2.97 6.00 19.54
C VAL A 122 3.67 7.33 19.31
N ASP A 123 3.49 7.95 18.14
CA ASP A 123 4.03 9.27 17.82
C ASP A 123 3.49 10.35 18.77
N ALA A 124 2.20 10.29 19.11
CA ALA A 124 1.58 11.21 20.05
C ALA A 124 2.17 11.07 21.47
N VAL A 125 2.34 9.83 21.94
CA VAL A 125 2.95 9.52 23.25
C VAL A 125 4.42 9.94 23.27
N GLU A 126 5.17 9.70 22.19
CA GLU A 126 6.57 10.12 22.10
C GLU A 126 6.68 11.65 22.17
N ALA A 127 5.81 12.37 21.45
CA ALA A 127 5.77 13.83 21.47
C ALA A 127 5.39 14.39 22.85
N GLU A 128 4.48 13.72 23.58
CA GLU A 128 4.14 14.08 24.95
C GLU A 128 5.31 13.82 25.92
N CYS A 129 5.93 12.63 25.85
CA CYS A 129 7.08 12.28 26.67
C CYS A 129 8.23 13.28 26.46
N ARG A 130 8.51 13.64 25.21
CA ARG A 130 9.53 14.65 24.87
C ARG A 130 9.19 16.04 25.42
N ARG A 131 7.90 16.42 25.44
CA ARG A 131 7.42 17.68 26.05
C ARG A 131 7.55 17.65 27.57
N ALA A 132 7.21 16.53 28.21
CA ALA A 132 7.36 16.36 29.65
C ALA A 132 8.84 16.42 30.05
N GLY A 133 9.73 15.77 29.29
CA GLY A 133 11.18 15.83 29.50
C GLY A 133 11.72 17.26 29.40
N ARG A 134 11.30 18.03 28.39
CA ARG A 134 11.70 19.45 28.28
C ARG A 134 11.23 20.30 29.47
N ARG A 135 10.01 20.06 29.97
CA ARG A 135 9.48 20.75 31.15
C ARG A 135 10.31 20.42 32.39
N LEU A 136 10.53 19.14 32.65
CA LEU A 136 11.33 18.69 33.80
C LEU A 136 12.75 19.26 33.77
N VAL A 137 13.39 19.33 32.60
CA VAL A 137 14.71 19.96 32.46
C VAL A 137 14.65 21.44 32.78
N GLY A 138 13.61 22.15 32.33
CA GLY A 138 13.37 23.56 32.70
C GLY A 138 13.24 23.74 34.22
N ASP A 139 12.37 22.94 34.86
CA ASP A 139 12.13 22.99 36.31
C ASP A 139 13.42 22.72 37.11
N ILE A 140 14.27 21.79 36.64
CA ILE A 140 15.57 21.50 37.27
C ILE A 140 16.51 22.70 37.17
N VAL A 141 16.56 23.37 36.01
CA VAL A 141 17.39 24.57 35.83
C VAL A 141 16.94 25.69 36.75
N GLU A 142 15.63 25.98 36.80
CA GLU A 142 15.07 27.00 37.69
C GLU A 142 15.34 26.70 39.16
N LEU A 143 15.18 25.43 39.57
CA LEU A 143 15.49 25.01 40.93
C LEU A 143 16.98 25.20 41.25
N THR A 144 17.86 24.83 40.32
CA THR A 144 19.31 24.99 40.47
C THR A 144 19.70 26.47 40.64
N GLU A 145 19.13 27.35 39.82
CA GLU A 145 19.34 28.80 39.93
C GLU A 145 18.83 29.34 41.27
N SER A 146 17.65 28.91 41.72
CA SER A 146 17.07 29.35 42.99
C SER A 146 17.92 28.94 44.20
N VAL A 147 18.46 27.70 44.20
CA VAL A 147 19.33 27.19 45.26
C VAL A 147 20.65 27.95 45.29
N GLN A 148 21.23 28.23 44.12
CA GLN A 148 22.47 29.01 44.02
C GLN A 148 22.28 30.42 44.59
N LEU A 149 21.16 31.07 44.26
CA LEU A 149 20.83 32.42 44.73
C LEU A 149 20.64 32.46 46.25
N ALA A 150 19.96 31.44 46.81
CA ALA A 150 19.80 31.29 48.26
C ALA A 150 21.15 31.06 48.97
N TYR A 151 22.03 30.24 48.39
CA TYR A 151 23.38 30.00 48.91
C TYR A 151 24.24 31.28 48.93
N ASP A 152 24.20 32.05 47.85
CA ASP A 152 24.94 33.32 47.74
C ASP A 152 24.43 34.37 48.75
N GLN A 153 23.11 34.43 48.98
CA GLN A 153 22.52 35.29 50.00
C GLN A 153 22.96 34.91 51.42
N HIS A 154 22.98 33.61 51.73
CA HIS A 154 23.44 33.13 53.03
C HIS A 154 24.94 33.41 53.25
N THR A 155 25.76 33.24 52.21
CA THR A 155 27.22 33.49 52.29
C THR A 155 27.54 34.98 52.48
N ARG A 156 26.72 35.89 51.94
CA ARG A 156 26.87 37.34 52.13
C ARG A 156 26.37 37.86 53.48
N ALA A 157 25.55 37.07 54.19
CA ALA A 157 24.98 37.43 55.48
C ALA A 157 25.86 37.02 56.68
N GLN A 158 26.93 36.25 56.43
CA GLN A 158 27.95 35.87 57.41
C GLN A 158 29.17 36.80 57.31
#